data_AF-A0A2K3YJY0-F1
#
_entry.id   AF-A0A2K3YJY0-F1
#
_cell.length_a   1.000
_cell.length_b   1.000
_cell.length_c   1.000
_cell.angle_alpha   90.00
_cell.angle_beta   90.00
_cell.angle_gamma   90.00
#
_symmetry.space_group_name_H-M   'P 1'
#
loop_
_entity.id
_entity.type
_entity.pdbx_description
1 polymer ?
#
loop_
_entity_poly.entity_id
_entity_poly.type
_entity_poly.pdbx_seq_one_letter_code
_entity_poly.pdbx_strand_id
1 'polypeptide(L)'
;DIQAVLSELEKANKESTLFNGDEKYYILNKDIECFNHQSIETVSKNVFLSPFDNLIYNRARLKKLFSFEYRLESYIPKKKRKNGYYALPILIESNLIGTIDLNYNRETGELIVLSLNILQEYRNKKIEKQVSCLLEDYAKKLCAKKITRSND
;
A
#
# COMPACT_ATOMS: atom_id res chain seq x y z
N ASP A 1 -13.78 -9.20 -26.08
CA ASP A 1 -14.47 -7.93 -25.84
C ASP A 1 -15.03 -7.96 -24.42
N ILE A 2 -14.77 -6.93 -23.60
CA ILE A 2 -15.22 -6.88 -22.20
C ILE A 2 -16.75 -6.85 -22.14
N GLN A 3 -17.42 -6.19 -23.09
CA GLN A 3 -18.88 -6.08 -23.11
C GLN A 3 -19.55 -7.42 -23.40
N ALA A 4 -18.97 -8.23 -24.29
CA ALA A 4 -19.45 -9.58 -24.56
C ALA A 4 -19.39 -10.46 -23.31
N VAL A 5 -18.30 -10.41 -22.55
CA VAL A 5 -18.13 -11.20 -21.31
C VAL A 5 -19.11 -10.78 -20.23
N LEU A 6 -19.31 -9.48 -20.02
CA LEU A 6 -20.31 -8.98 -19.06
C LEU A 6 -21.73 -9.42 -19.46
N SER A 7 -22.08 -9.32 -20.74
CA SER A 7 -23.39 -9.81 -21.22
C SER A 7 -23.58 -11.31 -20.98
N GLU A 8 -22.53 -12.13 -21.13
CA GLU A 8 -22.59 -13.56 -20.81
C GLU A 8 -22.78 -13.82 -19.31
N LEU A 9 -22.09 -13.08 -18.45
CA LEU A 9 -22.20 -13.20 -16.99
C LEU A 9 -23.57 -12.73 -16.48
N GLU A 10 -24.11 -11.66 -17.05
CA GLU A 10 -25.47 -11.17 -16.78
C GLU A 10 -26.51 -12.23 -17.19
N LYS A 11 -26.42 -12.78 -18.41
CA LYS A 11 -27.29 -13.88 -18.87
C LYS A 11 -27.21 -15.12 -17.99
N ALA A 12 -26.02 -15.42 -17.45
CA ALA A 12 -25.79 -16.54 -16.56
C ALA A 12 -26.21 -16.25 -15.10
N ASN A 13 -26.69 -15.04 -14.79
CA ASN A 13 -27.02 -14.57 -13.44
C ASN A 13 -25.87 -14.80 -12.44
N LYS A 14 -24.63 -14.51 -12.86
CA LYS A 14 -23.41 -14.70 -12.05
C LYS A 14 -22.86 -13.40 -11.47
N GLU A 15 -23.39 -12.26 -11.89
CA GLU A 15 -22.96 -10.94 -11.46
C GLU A 15 -24.15 -10.06 -11.04
N SER A 16 -23.84 -9.09 -10.19
CA SER A 16 -24.73 -8.00 -9.81
C SER A 16 -24.03 -6.68 -10.08
N THR A 17 -24.85 -5.64 -10.27
CA THR A 17 -24.36 -4.27 -10.40
C THR A 17 -24.42 -3.56 -9.06
N LEU A 18 -23.36 -2.82 -8.73
CA LEU A 18 -23.29 -1.89 -7.60
C LEU A 18 -23.12 -0.46 -8.12
N PHE A 19 -23.53 0.52 -7.33
CA PHE A 19 -23.39 1.93 -7.66
C PHE A 19 -22.72 2.70 -6.52
N ASN A 20 -21.79 3.60 -6.87
CA ASN A 20 -21.23 4.59 -5.95
C ASN A 20 -21.47 5.98 -6.56
N GLY A 21 -22.57 6.62 -6.18
CA GLY A 21 -23.10 7.77 -6.92
C GLY A 21 -23.47 7.34 -8.35
N ASP A 22 -22.99 8.08 -9.34
CA ASP A 22 -23.24 7.79 -10.77
C ASP A 22 -22.31 6.71 -11.34
N GLU A 23 -21.33 6.23 -10.56
CA GLU A 23 -20.38 5.23 -11.02
C GLU A 23 -20.90 3.81 -10.86
N LYS A 24 -20.95 3.08 -11.97
CA LYS A 24 -21.38 1.67 -12.04
C LYS A 24 -20.19 0.72 -11.81
N TYR A 25 -20.41 -0.27 -10.95
CA TYR A 25 -19.47 -1.37 -10.65
C TYR A 25 -20.16 -2.72 -10.82
N TYR A 26 -19.35 -3.77 -10.99
CA TYR A 26 -19.82 -5.15 -11.10
C TYR A 26 -19.19 -5.98 -9.98
N ILE A 27 -19.98 -6.89 -9.41
CA ILE A 27 -19.54 -7.85 -8.39
C ILE A 27 -20.12 -9.22 -8.73
N LEU A 28 -19.39 -10.29 -8.42
CA LEU A 28 -19.94 -11.64 -8.55
C LEU A 28 -21.01 -11.88 -7.48
N ASN A 29 -22.08 -12.57 -7.83
CA ASN A 29 -23.20 -12.81 -6.91
C ASN A 29 -22.77 -13.56 -5.64
N LYS A 30 -21.83 -14.49 -5.78
CA LYS A 30 -21.25 -15.24 -4.65
C LYS A 30 -20.47 -14.37 -3.64
N ASP A 31 -20.05 -13.17 -4.05
CA ASP A 31 -19.22 -12.28 -3.23
C ASP A 31 -20.04 -11.13 -2.60
N ILE A 32 -21.33 -11.03 -2.92
CA ILE A 32 -22.24 -9.97 -2.40
C ILE A 32 -22.37 -10.05 -0.87
N GLU A 33 -22.53 -11.27 -0.33
CA GLU A 33 -22.65 -11.44 1.12
C GLU A 33 -21.39 -10.95 1.83
N CYS A 34 -20.20 -11.28 1.30
CA CYS A 34 -18.91 -10.79 1.80
C CYS A 34 -18.77 -9.27 1.70
N PHE A 35 -19.30 -8.65 0.64
CA PHE A 35 -19.30 -7.19 0.46
C PHE A 35 -20.20 -6.48 1.47
N ASN A 36 -21.38 -7.04 1.74
CA ASN A 36 -22.35 -6.49 2.69
C ASN A 36 -22.00 -6.76 4.16
N HIS A 37 -21.03 -7.65 4.42
CA HIS A 37 -20.64 -7.99 5.77
C HIS A 37 -19.92 -6.80 6.42
N GLN A 38 -20.64 -6.07 7.29
CA GLN A 38 -20.07 -4.99 8.11
C GLN A 38 -19.13 -5.47 9.22
N SER A 39 -18.92 -6.79 9.35
CA SER A 39 -18.21 -7.40 10.48
C SER A 39 -17.14 -8.39 10.02
N ILE A 40 -16.34 -8.00 9.03
CA ILE A 40 -14.94 -8.38 9.11
C ILE A 40 -14.42 -7.56 10.28
N GLU A 41 -14.03 -8.20 11.39
CA GLU A 41 -13.10 -7.57 12.34
C GLU A 41 -12.01 -6.95 11.48
N THR A 42 -12.01 -5.62 11.35
CA THR A 42 -11.03 -4.94 10.50
C THR A 42 -9.68 -5.30 11.05
N VAL A 43 -9.00 -6.25 10.39
CA VAL A 43 -7.67 -6.67 10.79
C VAL A 43 -6.77 -5.51 10.38
N SER A 44 -6.69 -4.54 11.27
CA SER A 44 -5.84 -3.38 11.16
C SER A 44 -4.40 -3.88 11.13
N LYS A 45 -3.77 -3.81 9.95
CA LYS A 45 -2.38 -4.25 9.76
C LYS A 45 -1.53 -3.06 9.39
N ASN A 46 -0.41 -2.97 10.09
CA ASN A 46 0.68 -2.07 9.76
C ASN A 46 1.69 -2.86 8.94
N VAL A 47 1.99 -2.41 7.73
CA VAL A 47 2.90 -3.11 6.82
C VAL A 47 3.57 -2.15 5.84
N PHE A 48 4.84 -2.42 5.53
CA PHE A 48 5.49 -1.84 4.36
C PHE A 48 5.14 -2.68 3.15
N LEU A 49 4.39 -2.10 2.21
CA LEU A 49 3.97 -2.78 1.01
C LEU A 49 5.12 -2.87 0.01
N SER A 50 5.18 -3.97 -0.72
CA SER A 50 6.06 -4.07 -1.87
C SER A 50 5.62 -3.05 -2.93
N PRO A 51 6.55 -2.43 -3.69
CA PRO A 51 6.22 -1.64 -4.88
C PRO A 51 5.41 -2.43 -5.93
N PHE A 52 5.48 -3.76 -5.85
CA PHE A 52 4.79 -4.71 -6.72
C PHE A 52 3.54 -5.32 -6.09
N ASP A 53 3.08 -4.80 -4.95
CA ASP A 53 1.85 -5.26 -4.32
C ASP A 53 0.63 -4.98 -5.22
N ASN A 54 -0.36 -5.88 -5.21
CA ASN A 54 -1.58 -5.75 -5.99
C ASN A 54 -2.43 -4.51 -5.60
N LEU A 55 -2.22 -3.96 -4.41
CA LEU A 55 -2.83 -2.69 -4.02
C LEU A 55 -2.17 -1.50 -4.76
N ILE A 56 -0.89 -1.61 -5.09
CA ILE A 56 -0.04 -0.51 -5.54
C ILE A 56 0.02 -0.41 -7.08
N TYR A 57 -0.03 -1.53 -7.80
CA TYR A 57 0.23 -1.54 -9.25
C TYR A 57 -0.72 -0.62 -10.07
N ASN A 58 -1.99 -0.52 -9.69
CA ASN A 58 -2.98 0.30 -10.38
C ASN A 58 -3.05 1.70 -9.77
N ARG A 59 -2.30 2.64 -10.38
CA ARG A 59 -2.19 4.04 -9.93
C ARG A 59 -3.51 4.80 -9.90
N ALA A 60 -4.40 4.56 -10.88
CA ALA A 60 -5.69 5.24 -10.94
C ALA A 60 -6.59 4.79 -9.78
N ARG A 61 -6.61 3.49 -9.50
CA ARG A 61 -7.32 2.91 -8.36
C ARG A 61 -6.71 3.37 -7.03
N LEU A 62 -5.38 3.39 -6.93
CA LEU A 62 -4.66 3.83 -5.73
C LEU A 62 -5.03 5.28 -5.36
N LYS A 63 -4.99 6.17 -6.35
CA LYS A 63 -5.39 7.57 -6.18
C LYS A 63 -6.86 7.70 -5.82
N LYS A 64 -7.75 6.93 -6.47
CA LYS A 64 -9.19 6.98 -6.22
C LYS A 64 -9.59 6.49 -4.82
N LEU A 65 -8.99 5.40 -4.35
CA LEU A 65 -9.37 4.76 -3.09
C LEU A 65 -8.64 5.36 -1.88
N PHE A 66 -7.41 5.83 -2.05
CA PHE A 66 -6.54 6.24 -0.93
C PHE A 66 -6.04 7.68 -1.04
N SER A 67 -6.40 8.43 -2.09
CA SER A 67 -5.80 9.75 -2.40
C SER A 67 -4.26 9.72 -2.43
N PHE A 68 -3.69 8.55 -2.73
CA PHE A 68 -2.26 8.29 -2.62
C PHE A 68 -1.61 8.17 -3.99
N GLU A 69 -0.55 8.94 -4.23
CA GLU A 69 0.23 8.89 -5.47
C GLU A 69 1.59 8.26 -5.23
N TYR A 70 1.83 7.13 -5.91
CA TYR A 70 3.08 6.40 -5.80
C TYR A 70 3.55 5.84 -7.13
N ARG A 71 4.86 5.86 -7.34
CA ARG A 71 5.55 5.19 -8.44
C ARG A 71 6.88 4.66 -7.92
N LEU A 72 7.26 3.45 -8.35
CA LEU A 72 8.61 2.95 -8.17
C LEU A 72 9.59 3.80 -8.99
N GLU A 73 10.64 4.30 -8.34
CA GLU A 73 11.58 5.25 -8.94
C GLU A 73 12.99 4.65 -9.15
N SER A 74 13.11 3.32 -9.16
CA SER A 74 14.37 2.62 -9.41
C SER A 74 15.00 3.00 -10.75
N TYR A 75 14.16 3.25 -11.75
CA TYR A 75 14.54 3.68 -13.10
C TYR A 75 14.76 5.20 -13.24
N ILE A 76 14.45 5.97 -12.19
CA ILE A 76 14.62 7.43 -12.20
C ILE A 76 16.02 7.77 -11.70
N PRO A 77 16.77 8.69 -12.33
CA PRO A 77 18.07 9.14 -11.83
C PRO A 77 17.96 9.67 -10.40
N LYS A 78 18.94 9.36 -9.53
CA LYS A 78 18.91 9.68 -8.07
C LYS A 78 18.44 11.11 -7.76
N LYS A 79 18.92 12.11 -8.51
CA LYS A 79 18.59 13.53 -8.32
C LYS A 79 17.14 13.92 -8.63
N LYS A 80 16.40 13.08 -9.35
CA LYS A 80 14.99 13.32 -9.78
C LYS A 80 13.98 12.50 -8.98
N ARG A 81 14.44 11.67 -8.04
CA ARG A 81 13.59 10.82 -7.20
C ARG A 81 12.87 11.68 -6.16
N LYS A 82 11.59 11.40 -5.92
CA LYS A 82 10.80 11.98 -4.83
C LYS A 82 10.77 11.07 -3.60
N ASN A 83 10.62 9.77 -3.82
CA ASN A 83 10.41 8.80 -2.74
C ASN A 83 11.70 8.05 -2.40
N GLY A 84 12.50 7.67 -3.41
CA GLY A 84 13.70 6.86 -3.19
C GLY A 84 13.88 5.78 -4.25
N TYR A 85 14.97 5.00 -4.19
CA TYR A 85 15.26 3.98 -5.21
C TYR A 85 14.23 2.84 -5.18
N TYR A 86 13.92 2.35 -3.98
CA TYR A 86 13.01 1.24 -3.76
C TYR A 86 12.09 1.55 -2.57
N ALA A 87 11.55 2.76 -2.56
CA ALA A 87 10.71 3.24 -1.47
C ALA A 87 9.44 2.39 -1.34
N LEU A 88 9.19 1.86 -0.15
CA LEU A 88 8.03 1.02 0.18
C LEU A 88 6.87 1.91 0.66
N PRO A 89 5.66 1.79 0.08
CA PRO A 89 4.48 2.43 0.65
C PRO A 89 4.19 1.93 2.07
N ILE A 90 3.81 2.84 2.95
CA ILE A 90 3.51 2.54 4.35
C ILE A 90 1.99 2.45 4.51
N LEU A 91 1.49 1.24 4.79
CA LEU A 91 0.10 1.02 5.18
C LEU A 91 0.03 0.98 6.69
N ILE A 92 -0.73 1.90 7.28
CA ILE A 92 -1.06 1.91 8.71
C ILE A 92 -2.58 1.79 8.84
N GLU A 93 -3.02 0.73 9.52
CA GLU A 93 -4.43 0.36 9.67
C GLU A 93 -5.12 0.13 8.31
N SER A 94 -5.76 1.16 7.75
CA SER A 94 -6.40 1.12 6.42
C SER A 94 -5.98 2.29 5.53
N ASN A 95 -4.94 3.02 5.91
CA ASN A 95 -4.48 4.24 5.23
C ASN A 95 -3.07 4.07 4.67
N LEU A 96 -2.85 4.55 3.45
CA LEU A 96 -1.52 4.72 2.88
C LEU A 96 -0.98 6.07 3.28
N ILE A 97 -0.07 6.08 4.25
CA ILE A 97 0.32 7.30 4.95
C ILE A 97 1.60 7.94 4.39
N GLY A 98 2.29 7.28 3.47
CA GLY A 98 3.61 7.71 3.03
C GLY A 98 4.48 6.61 2.44
N THR A 99 5.78 6.86 2.40
CA THR A 99 6.79 5.93 1.87
C THR A 99 8.05 5.90 2.74
N ILE A 100 8.73 4.75 2.78
CA ILE A 100 10.04 4.59 3.42
C ILE A 100 11.02 3.92 2.46
N ASP A 101 12.19 4.51 2.21
CA ASP A 101 13.26 3.88 1.42
C ASP A 101 14.28 3.27 2.38
N LEU A 102 14.49 1.96 2.25
CA LEU A 102 15.31 1.16 3.16
C LEU A 102 16.43 0.48 2.38
N ASN A 103 17.62 0.42 2.98
CA ASN A 103 18.74 -0.37 2.47
C ASN A 103 19.26 -1.30 3.57
N TYR A 104 19.22 -2.61 3.32
CA TYR A 104 19.74 -3.60 4.25
C TYR A 104 21.12 -4.07 3.81
N ASN A 105 22.15 -3.69 4.56
CA ASN A 105 23.50 -4.21 4.39
C ASN A 105 23.63 -5.57 5.08
N ARG A 106 23.74 -6.63 4.28
CA ARG A 106 23.83 -8.01 4.76
C ARG A 106 25.14 -8.32 5.49
N GLU A 107 26.23 -7.66 5.13
CA GLU A 107 27.55 -7.89 5.73
C GLU A 107 27.60 -7.35 7.16
N THR A 108 27.13 -6.12 7.35
CA THR A 108 27.10 -5.48 8.68
C THR A 108 25.86 -5.84 9.49
N GLY A 109 24.81 -6.32 8.82
CA GLY A 109 23.48 -6.52 9.41
C GLY A 109 22.76 -5.20 9.70
N GLU A 110 23.11 -4.13 8.99
CA GLU A 110 22.57 -2.78 9.23
C GLU A 110 21.39 -2.49 8.30
N LEU A 111 20.26 -2.06 8.88
CA LEU A 111 19.12 -1.54 8.13
C LEU A 111 19.17 -0.01 8.13
N ILE A 112 19.49 0.59 6.99
CA ILE A 112 19.62 2.03 6.80
C ILE A 112 18.31 2.58 6.28
N VAL A 113 17.74 3.55 6.98
CA VAL A 113 16.63 4.38 6.50
C VAL A 113 17.21 5.48 5.63
N LEU A 114 17.00 5.37 4.32
CA LEU A 114 17.46 6.35 3.33
C LEU A 114 16.51 7.56 3.28
N SER A 115 15.21 7.32 3.36
CA SER A 115 14.18 8.36 3.42
C SER A 115 12.95 7.85 4.17
N LEU A 116 12.24 8.77 4.83
CA LEU A 116 10.93 8.53 5.42
C LEU A 116 10.05 9.75 5.14
N ASN A 117 9.04 9.55 4.30
CA ASN A 117 8.10 10.58 3.90
C ASN A 117 6.71 10.19 4.40
N ILE A 118 6.19 10.91 5.40
CA ILE A 118 4.80 10.78 5.86
C ILE A 118 4.02 11.97 5.30
N LEU A 119 2.87 11.71 4.68
CA LEU A 119 2.00 12.76 4.15
C LEU A 119 1.51 13.68 5.29
N GLN A 120 1.32 14.95 4.97
CA GLN A 120 1.11 15.99 5.96
C GLN A 120 -0.15 15.73 6.82
N GLU A 121 -1.22 15.26 6.19
CA GLU A 121 -2.49 14.94 6.84
C GLU A 121 -2.41 13.80 7.86
N TYR A 122 -1.41 12.92 7.76
CA TYR A 122 -1.21 11.81 8.69
C TYR A 122 -0.11 12.07 9.73
N ARG A 123 0.59 13.21 9.66
CA ARG A 123 1.71 13.49 10.56
C ARG A 123 1.23 13.78 11.98
N ASN A 124 1.41 12.82 12.88
CA ASN A 124 1.20 12.98 14.32
C ASN A 124 2.05 11.97 15.12
N LYS A 125 2.21 12.21 16.42
CA LYS A 125 3.02 11.36 17.32
C LYS A 125 2.57 9.89 17.37
N LYS A 126 1.27 9.62 17.25
CA LYS A 126 0.74 8.24 17.27
C LYS A 126 1.19 7.48 16.01
N ILE A 127 1.04 8.09 14.85
CA ILE A 127 1.47 7.52 13.57
C ILE A 127 2.98 7.33 13.55
N GLU A 128 3.77 8.31 13.99
CA GLU A 128 5.22 8.19 14.06
C GLU A 128 5.66 7.01 14.95
N LYS A 129 4.97 6.81 16.09
CA LYS A 129 5.20 5.65 16.96
C LYS A 129 4.83 4.33 16.25
N GLN A 130 3.69 4.27 15.56
CA GLN A 130 3.28 3.07 14.80
C GLN A 130 4.29 2.72 13.69
N VAL A 131 4.80 3.73 12.97
CA VAL A 131 5.85 3.55 11.96
C VAL A 131 7.16 3.07 12.59
N SER A 132 7.55 3.61 13.75
CA SER A 132 8.74 3.16 14.48
C SER A 132 8.62 1.68 14.88
N CYS A 133 7.50 1.29 15.49
CA CYS A 133 7.26 -0.11 15.85
C CYS A 133 7.26 -1.03 14.62
N LEU A 134 6.64 -0.59 13.52
CA LEU A 134 6.64 -1.34 12.26
C LEU A 134 8.07 -1.49 11.70
N LEU A 135 8.89 -0.44 11.78
CA LEU A 135 10.28 -0.48 11.34
C LEU A 135 11.12 -1.43 12.19
N GLU A 136 10.93 -1.43 13.51
CA GLU A 136 11.59 -2.38 14.42
C GLU A 136 11.20 -3.84 14.10
N ASP A 137 9.91 -4.10 13.86
CA ASP A 137 9.45 -5.44 13.51
C ASP A 137 9.94 -5.89 12.13
N TYR A 138 10.03 -4.96 11.17
CA TYR A 138 10.63 -5.22 9.86
C TYR A 138 12.12 -5.54 9.99
N ALA A 139 12.86 -4.78 10.81
CA ALA A 139 14.28 -5.02 11.10
C ALA A 139 14.51 -6.40 11.76
N LYS A 140 13.66 -6.78 12.73
CA LYS A 140 13.69 -8.11 13.37
C LYS A 140 13.49 -9.23 12.35
N LYS A 141 12.51 -9.10 11.43
CA LYS A 141 12.27 -10.08 10.37
C LYS A 141 13.45 -10.25 9.43
N LEU A 142 14.22 -9.19 9.21
CA LEU A 142 15.46 -9.21 8.42
C LEU A 142 16.68 -9.65 9.24
N CYS A 143 16.54 -9.93 10.53
CA CYS A 143 17.66 -10.18 11.44
C CYS A 143 18.69 -9.03 11.44
N ALA A 144 18.23 -7.79 11.29
CA ALA A 144 19.10 -6.62 11.35
C ALA A 144 19.61 -6.40 12.79
N LYS A 145 20.91 -6.11 12.93
CA LYS A 145 21.60 -5.86 14.21
C LYS A 145 21.39 -4.44 14.71
N LYS A 146 21.23 -3.48 13.80
CA LYS A 146 20.98 -2.07 14.09
C LYS A 146 20.20 -1.40 12.98
N ILE A 147 19.54 -0.31 13.34
CA ILE A 147 18.82 0.58 12.43
C ILE A 147 19.50 1.94 12.49
N THR A 148 19.81 2.53 11.34
CA THR A 148 20.44 3.85 11.23
C THR A 148 19.71 4.72 10.21
N ARG A 149 19.96 6.02 10.20
CA ARG A 149 19.43 6.94 9.19
C ARG A 149 20.59 7.47 8.34
N SER A 150 20.35 7.62 7.05
CA SER A 150 21.35 8.11 6.08
C SER A 150 21.88 9.53 6.36
N ASN A 151 21.29 10.26 7.32
CA ASN A 151 21.63 11.65 7.65
C ASN A 151 22.06 11.82 9.12
N ASP A 152 22.44 10.74 9.81
CA ASP A 152 23.19 10.80 11.08
C ASP A 152 24.70 10.63 10.82
#